data_AF-A0A0F7P8K2-F1
#
_entry.id   AF-A0A0F7P8K2-F1
#
_cell.length_a   1.000
_cell.length_b   1.000
_cell.length_c   1.000
_cell.angle_alpha   90.00
_cell.angle_beta   90.00
_cell.angle_gamma   90.00
#
_symmetry.space_group_name_H-M   'P 1'
#
loop_
_entity.id
_entity.type
_entity.pdbx_description
1 polymer ?
#
loop_
_entity_poly.entity_id
_entity_poly.type
_entity_poly.pdbx_seq_one_letter_code
_entity_poly.pdbx_strand_id
1 'polypeptide(L)'
;MNTRGRSLDVETVGQAVVPVAGSTVLLTAAFLGILALLTNRATGFADRFPYYVLLMAVGFVVALFLLERPTLEGTQILVATLGLTLTTFVVVTLAGEGITFAIKHPDEVLVSNLIMYLVSAALIASGLVFWSVRHWREYATYVR
;
A
#
# COMPACT_ATOMS: atom_id res chain seq x y z
N MET A 1 -21.95 34.75 -5.04
CA MET A 1 -21.14 33.66 -5.62
C MET A 1 -20.32 33.05 -4.49
N ASN A 2 -20.63 31.81 -4.08
CA ASN A 2 -20.20 31.19 -2.82
C ASN A 2 -18.78 30.59 -2.93
N THR A 3 -17.75 31.32 -2.50
CA THR A 3 -16.35 30.86 -2.52
C THR A 3 -16.02 29.85 -1.42
N ARG A 4 -16.89 29.73 -0.39
CA ARG A 4 -16.67 28.89 0.79
C ARG A 4 -16.99 27.41 0.55
N GLY A 5 -17.95 27.10 -0.34
CA GLY A 5 -18.26 25.71 -0.71
C GLY A 5 -17.16 25.08 -1.58
N ARG A 6 -16.61 25.86 -2.52
CA ARG A 6 -15.59 25.37 -3.45
C ARG A 6 -14.28 24.97 -2.75
N SER A 7 -13.85 25.69 -1.71
CA SER A 7 -12.63 25.35 -0.96
C SER A 7 -12.75 24.04 -0.17
N LEU A 8 -13.93 23.78 0.41
CA LEU A 8 -14.20 22.55 1.16
C LEU A 8 -14.22 21.33 0.22
N ASP A 9 -14.70 21.49 -1.01
CA ASP A 9 -14.69 20.42 -2.01
C ASP A 9 -13.26 20.07 -2.46
N VAL A 10 -12.39 21.06 -2.75
CA VAL A 10 -11.00 20.77 -3.17
C VAL A 10 -10.16 20.17 -2.05
N GLU A 11 -10.38 20.57 -0.79
CA GLU A 11 -9.68 20.02 0.35
C GLU A 11 -10.11 18.57 0.61
N THR A 12 -11.42 18.29 0.52
CA THR A 12 -11.98 16.94 0.66
C THR A 12 -11.56 16.02 -0.49
N VAL A 13 -11.56 16.53 -1.73
CA VAL A 13 -11.10 15.78 -2.91
C VAL A 13 -9.58 15.58 -2.83
N GLY A 14 -8.81 16.59 -2.46
CA GLY A 14 -7.36 16.51 -2.30
C GLY A 14 -6.95 15.48 -1.24
N GLN A 15 -7.64 15.45 -0.10
CA GLN A 15 -7.43 14.44 0.94
C GLN A 15 -7.69 13.01 0.47
N ALA A 16 -8.57 12.80 -0.52
CA ALA A 16 -8.83 11.48 -1.09
C ALA A 16 -7.85 11.12 -2.22
N VAL A 17 -7.45 12.10 -3.04
CA VAL A 17 -6.56 11.87 -4.19
C VAL A 17 -5.15 11.51 -3.74
N VAL A 18 -4.61 12.17 -2.71
CA VAL A 18 -3.25 11.91 -2.21
C VAL A 18 -3.02 10.45 -1.80
N PRO A 19 -3.84 9.83 -0.94
CA PRO A 19 -3.63 8.43 -0.56
C PRO A 19 -3.86 7.47 -1.74
N VAL A 20 -4.83 7.74 -2.61
CA VAL A 20 -5.08 6.89 -3.79
C VAL A 20 -3.89 6.92 -4.75
N ALA A 21 -3.35 8.10 -5.05
CA ALA A 21 -2.18 8.26 -5.91
C ALA A 21 -0.95 7.60 -5.28
N GLY A 22 -0.70 7.82 -3.98
CA GLY A 22 0.39 7.19 -3.25
C GLY A 22 0.29 5.65 -3.24
N SER A 23 -0.90 5.12 -2.94
CA SER A 23 -1.17 3.67 -2.97
C SER A 23 -1.04 3.10 -4.37
N THR A 24 -1.43 3.83 -5.42
CA THR A 24 -1.27 3.39 -6.81
C THR A 24 0.21 3.21 -7.14
N VAL A 25 1.05 4.22 -6.85
CA VAL A 25 2.49 4.15 -7.11
C VAL A 25 3.12 3.00 -6.34
N LEU A 26 2.77 2.85 -5.05
CA LEU A 26 3.26 1.79 -4.20
C LEU A 26 2.85 0.40 -4.72
N LEU A 27 1.59 0.23 -5.14
CA LEU A 27 1.08 -1.02 -5.70
C LEU A 27 1.72 -1.35 -7.06
N THR A 28 1.94 -0.35 -7.92
CA THR A 28 2.68 -0.55 -9.18
C THR A 28 4.09 -1.06 -8.89
N ALA A 29 4.80 -0.45 -7.94
CA ALA A 29 6.10 -0.94 -7.50
C ALA A 29 6.01 -2.38 -6.95
N ALA A 30 4.99 -2.68 -6.12
CA ALA A 30 4.80 -4.03 -5.61
C ALA A 30 4.57 -5.07 -6.71
N PHE A 31 3.76 -4.75 -7.74
CA PHE A 31 3.55 -5.64 -8.88
C PHE A 31 4.83 -5.88 -9.69
N LEU A 32 5.68 -4.86 -9.85
CA LEU A 32 7.00 -5.04 -10.45
C LEU A 32 7.89 -5.96 -9.61
N GLY A 33 7.78 -5.91 -8.28
CA GLY A 33 8.49 -6.85 -7.39
C GLY A 33 8.02 -8.29 -7.56
N ILE A 34 6.71 -8.50 -7.68
CA ILE A 34 6.14 -9.82 -7.99
C ILE A 34 6.71 -10.32 -9.31
N LEU A 35 6.72 -9.49 -10.35
CA LEU A 35 7.30 -9.84 -11.65
C LEU A 35 8.79 -10.20 -11.54
N ALA A 36 9.57 -9.43 -10.79
CA ALA A 36 10.98 -9.69 -10.55
C ALA A 36 11.23 -11.05 -9.87
N LEU A 37 10.37 -11.43 -8.92
CA LEU A 37 10.44 -12.74 -8.25
C LEU A 37 10.04 -13.87 -9.20
N LEU A 38 8.93 -13.73 -9.92
CA LEU A 38 8.43 -14.76 -10.85
C LEU A 38 9.38 -15.00 -12.03
N THR A 39 10.09 -13.97 -12.47
CA THR A 39 11.10 -14.07 -13.53
C THR A 39 12.48 -14.49 -13.02
N ASN A 40 12.63 -14.71 -11.71
CA ASN A 40 13.89 -15.03 -11.05
C ASN A 40 15.00 -13.97 -11.28
N ARG A 41 14.61 -12.70 -11.28
CA ARG A 41 15.49 -11.54 -11.53
C ARG A 41 15.67 -10.62 -10.32
N ALA A 42 15.16 -11.03 -9.16
CA ALA A 42 15.41 -10.38 -7.86
C ALA A 42 16.86 -10.61 -7.38
N THR A 43 17.84 -10.13 -8.16
CA THR A 43 19.27 -10.30 -7.90
C THR A 43 19.68 -9.48 -6.68
N GLY A 44 20.30 -10.13 -5.69
CA GLY A 44 20.70 -9.52 -4.42
C GLY A 44 19.58 -9.41 -3.39
N PHE A 45 18.47 -10.14 -3.56
CA PHE A 45 17.37 -10.19 -2.58
C PHE A 45 17.86 -10.60 -1.19
N ALA A 46 18.69 -11.64 -1.10
CA ALA A 46 19.21 -12.16 0.17
C ALA A 46 20.03 -11.10 0.95
N ASP A 47 20.78 -10.25 0.25
CA ASP A 47 21.58 -9.19 0.88
C ASP A 47 20.69 -8.05 1.43
N ARG A 48 19.51 -7.87 0.86
CA ARG A 48 18.57 -6.80 1.22
C ARG A 48 17.53 -7.23 2.24
N PHE A 49 17.27 -8.53 2.28
CA PHE A 49 16.28 -9.13 3.16
C PHE A 49 16.42 -8.69 4.64
N PRO A 50 17.64 -8.60 5.23
CA PRO A 50 17.79 -8.11 6.60
C PRO A 50 17.25 -6.70 6.82
N TYR A 51 17.36 -5.81 5.83
CA TYR A 51 16.83 -4.44 5.94
C TYR A 51 15.30 -4.42 5.88
N TYR A 52 14.68 -5.27 5.07
CA TYR A 52 13.22 -5.40 5.03
C TYR A 52 12.68 -5.95 6.35
N VAL A 53 13.35 -6.94 6.95
CA VAL A 53 12.98 -7.49 8.26
C VAL A 53 13.16 -6.45 9.36
N LEU A 54 14.22 -5.65 9.32
CA LEU A 54 14.42 -4.55 10.27
C LEU A 54 13.28 -3.51 10.17
N LEU A 55 12.94 -3.10 8.95
CA LEU A 55 11.82 -2.17 8.71
C LEU A 55 10.49 -2.74 9.21
N MET A 56 10.24 -4.04 8.99
CA MET A 56 9.07 -4.72 9.54
C MET A 56 9.05 -4.66 11.07
N ALA A 57 10.17 -4.96 11.74
CA ALA A 57 10.25 -4.96 13.19
C ALA A 57 9.98 -3.55 13.77
N VAL A 58 10.55 -2.51 13.16
CA VAL A 58 10.27 -1.12 13.53
C VAL A 58 8.80 -0.78 13.31
N GLY A 59 8.25 -1.13 12.14
CA GLY A 59 6.84 -0.92 11.81
C GLY A 59 5.89 -1.62 12.78
N PHE A 60 6.21 -2.84 13.20
CA PHE A 60 5.46 -3.59 14.20
C PHE A 60 5.37 -2.84 15.53
N VAL A 61 6.53 -2.38 16.04
CA VAL A 61 6.59 -1.65 17.31
C VAL A 61 5.79 -0.35 17.22
N VAL A 62 5.95 0.41 16.13
CA VAL A 62 5.20 1.65 15.90
C VAL A 62 3.70 1.38 15.81
N ALA A 63 3.29 0.36 15.05
CA ALA A 63 1.89 -0.01 14.91
C ALA A 63 1.26 -0.43 16.24
N LEU A 64 2.00 -1.19 17.06
CA LEU A 64 1.57 -1.62 18.39
C LEU A 64 1.24 -0.40 19.27
N PHE A 65 2.15 0.58 19.35
CA PHE A 65 1.93 1.80 20.13
C PHE A 65 0.82 2.69 19.54
N LEU A 66 0.66 2.75 18.22
CA LEU A 66 -0.40 3.55 17.58
C LEU A 66 -1.80 2.94 17.76
N LEU A 67 -1.89 1.61 17.81
CA LEU A 67 -3.16 0.89 18.02
C LEU A 67 -3.49 0.71 19.51
N GLU A 68 -2.54 0.98 20.41
CA GLU A 68 -2.77 0.89 21.85
C GLU A 68 -3.87 1.88 22.26
N ARG A 69 -5.04 1.34 22.60
CA ARG A 69 -6.19 2.11 23.06
C ARG A 69 -6.71 1.53 24.38
N PRO A 70 -7.08 2.38 25.36
CA PRO A 70 -7.52 1.91 26.69
C PRO A 70 -8.77 1.02 26.68
N THR A 71 -9.55 1.04 25.61
CA THR A 71 -10.89 0.43 25.53
C THR A 71 -10.94 -0.86 24.71
N LEU A 72 -9.83 -1.31 24.13
CA LEU A 72 -9.78 -2.51 23.29
C LEU A 72 -9.13 -3.67 24.04
N GLU A 73 -9.61 -4.89 23.78
CA GLU A 73 -8.98 -6.10 24.30
C GLU A 73 -7.58 -6.25 23.70
N GLY A 74 -6.59 -6.61 24.54
CA GLY A 74 -5.19 -6.75 24.10
C GLY A 74 -5.00 -7.74 22.95
N THR A 75 -5.82 -8.79 22.88
CA THR A 75 -5.80 -9.75 21.77
C THR A 75 -6.20 -9.11 20.43
N GLN A 76 -7.20 -8.23 20.42
CA GLN A 76 -7.64 -7.55 19.20
C GLN A 76 -6.57 -6.61 18.68
N ILE A 77 -5.90 -5.89 19.59
CA ILE A 77 -4.76 -5.01 19.26
C ILE A 77 -3.62 -5.83 18.65
N LEU A 78 -3.26 -6.96 19.25
CA LEU A 78 -2.19 -7.82 18.74
C LEU A 78 -2.51 -8.39 17.35
N VAL A 79 -3.71 -8.92 17.14
CA VAL A 79 -4.12 -9.47 15.83
C VAL A 79 -4.13 -8.37 14.76
N ALA A 80 -4.67 -7.19 15.07
CA ALA A 80 -4.68 -6.06 14.13
C ALA A 80 -3.25 -5.58 13.82
N THR A 81 -2.39 -5.49 14.83
CA THR A 81 -0.98 -5.10 14.68
C THR A 81 -0.23 -6.10 13.82
N LEU A 82 -0.40 -7.40 14.06
CA LEU A 82 0.21 -8.47 13.27
C LEU A 82 -0.26 -8.41 11.81
N GLY A 83 -1.56 -8.29 11.58
CA GLY A 83 -2.12 -8.18 10.23
C GLY A 83 -1.60 -6.96 9.48
N LEU A 84 -1.58 -5.79 10.13
CA LEU A 84 -1.07 -4.54 9.56
C LEU A 84 0.43 -4.64 9.23
N THR A 85 1.21 -5.18 10.16
CA THR A 85 2.66 -5.32 10.01
C THR A 85 3.00 -6.28 8.88
N LEU A 86 2.36 -7.45 8.84
CA LEU A 86 2.63 -8.46 7.81
C LEU A 86 2.26 -7.92 6.42
N THR A 87 1.11 -7.25 6.31
CA THR A 87 0.68 -6.61 5.05
C THR A 87 1.70 -5.55 4.62
N THR A 88 2.13 -4.69 5.55
CA THR A 88 3.12 -3.64 5.28
C THR A 88 4.45 -4.23 4.85
N PHE A 89 4.92 -5.29 5.51
CA PHE A 89 6.16 -5.97 5.18
C PHE A 89 6.14 -6.55 3.77
N VAL A 90 5.06 -7.25 3.41
CA VAL A 90 4.89 -7.83 2.06
C VAL A 90 4.91 -6.72 1.03
N VAL A 91 4.12 -5.65 1.22
CA VAL A 91 4.03 -4.55 0.27
C VAL A 91 5.36 -3.82 0.11
N VAL A 92 6.05 -3.51 1.22
CA VAL A 92 7.34 -2.81 1.19
C VAL A 92 8.43 -3.67 0.55
N THR A 93 8.48 -4.96 0.86
CA THR A 93 9.45 -5.89 0.25
C THR A 93 9.24 -5.98 -1.25
N LEU A 94 7.99 -6.17 -1.68
CA LEU A 94 7.64 -6.21 -3.10
C LEU A 94 7.94 -4.88 -3.79
N ALA A 95 7.59 -3.75 -3.16
CA ALA A 95 7.87 -2.43 -3.73
C ALA A 95 9.38 -2.17 -3.86
N GLY A 96 10.19 -2.54 -2.86
CA GLY A 96 11.65 -2.40 -2.91
C GLY A 96 12.29 -3.21 -4.04
N GLU A 97 11.85 -4.47 -4.20
CA GLU A 97 12.31 -5.31 -5.31
C GLU A 97 11.83 -4.80 -6.66
N GLY A 98 10.59 -4.30 -6.75
CA GLY A 98 10.06 -3.74 -7.99
C GLY A 98 10.74 -2.45 -8.43
N ILE A 99 11.07 -1.56 -7.48
CA ILE A 99 11.87 -0.36 -7.75
C ILE A 99 13.25 -0.76 -8.27
N THR A 100 13.89 -1.74 -7.63
CA THR A 100 15.19 -2.23 -8.10
C THR A 100 15.09 -2.83 -9.49
N PHE A 101 14.07 -3.64 -9.75
CA PHE A 101 13.83 -4.25 -11.04
C PHE A 101 13.66 -3.20 -12.13
N ALA A 102 12.84 -2.16 -11.88
CA ALA A 102 12.65 -1.05 -12.81
C ALA A 102 13.95 -0.29 -13.12
N ILE A 103 14.83 -0.12 -12.12
CA ILE A 103 16.13 0.53 -12.30
C ILE A 103 17.09 -0.35 -13.11
N LYS A 104 17.10 -1.66 -12.89
CA LYS A 104 18.01 -2.61 -13.55
C LYS A 104 17.55 -3.01 -14.96
N HIS A 105 16.25 -2.99 -15.22
CA HIS A 105 15.63 -3.42 -16.48
C HIS A 105 14.64 -2.37 -17.02
N PRO A 106 15.09 -1.13 -17.28
CA PRO A 106 14.19 -0.04 -17.68
C PRO A 106 13.54 -0.28 -19.06
N ASP A 107 14.23 -1.00 -19.94
CA ASP A 107 13.78 -1.36 -21.28
C ASP A 107 12.52 -2.23 -21.26
N GLU A 108 12.45 -3.22 -20.37
CA GLU A 108 11.29 -4.11 -20.30
C GLU A 108 10.04 -3.42 -19.71
N VAL A 109 10.23 -2.49 -18.79
CA VAL A 109 9.14 -1.83 -18.07
C VAL A 109 8.57 -0.65 -18.89
N LEU A 110 9.44 0.13 -19.53
CA LEU A 110 9.05 1.37 -20.21
C LEU A 110 8.74 1.16 -21.70
N VAL A 111 9.43 0.25 -22.39
CA VAL A 111 9.24 0.05 -23.84
C VAL A 111 8.03 -0.85 -24.12
N SER A 112 7.70 -1.77 -23.21
CA SER A 112 6.66 -2.78 -23.46
C SER A 112 5.24 -2.38 -23.07
N ASN A 113 4.96 -1.10 -22.78
CA ASN A 113 3.69 -0.59 -22.22
C ASN A 113 3.22 -1.27 -20.91
N LEU A 114 4.05 -2.14 -20.33
CA LEU A 114 3.73 -2.95 -19.16
C LEU A 114 3.37 -2.06 -17.96
N ILE A 115 4.09 -0.95 -17.81
CA ILE A 115 3.82 0.02 -16.75
C ILE A 115 2.41 0.61 -16.83
N MET A 116 1.85 0.80 -18.03
CA MET A 116 0.48 1.32 -18.18
C MET A 116 -0.55 0.32 -17.67
N TYR A 117 -0.36 -0.97 -17.95
CA TYR A 117 -1.22 -2.03 -17.42
C TYR A 117 -1.12 -2.14 -15.89
N LEU A 118 0.11 -2.09 -15.34
CA LEU A 118 0.33 -2.19 -13.90
C LEU A 118 -0.20 -0.97 -13.13
N VAL A 119 -0.02 0.24 -13.67
CA VAL A 119 -0.59 1.47 -13.11
C VAL A 119 -2.11 1.42 -13.16
N SER A 120 -2.71 0.97 -14.27
CA SER A 120 -4.16 0.84 -14.38
C SER A 120 -4.72 -0.15 -13.34
N ALA A 121 -4.09 -1.32 -13.20
CA ALA A 121 -4.47 -2.30 -12.19
C ALA A 121 -4.32 -1.76 -10.77
N ALA A 122 -3.22 -1.07 -10.48
CA ALA A 122 -2.96 -0.45 -9.17
C ALA A 122 -3.95 0.68 -8.85
N LEU A 123 -4.37 1.45 -9.85
CA LEU A 123 -5.35 2.51 -9.69
C LEU A 123 -6.75 1.95 -9.39
N ILE A 124 -7.15 0.90 -10.10
CA ILE A 124 -8.41 0.18 -9.82
C ILE A 124 -8.38 -0.40 -8.41
N ALA A 125 -7.30 -1.09 -8.04
CA ALA A 125 -7.16 -1.70 -6.73
C ALA A 125 -7.19 -0.66 -5.60
N SER A 126 -6.44 0.44 -5.72
CA SER A 126 -6.43 1.51 -4.70
C SER A 126 -7.78 2.22 -4.58
N GLY A 127 -8.45 2.50 -5.70
CA GLY A 127 -9.81 3.06 -5.70
C GLY A 127 -10.82 2.15 -5.00
N LEU A 128 -10.77 0.84 -5.26
CA LEU A 128 -11.63 -0.15 -4.61
C LEU A 128 -11.37 -0.27 -3.11
N VAL A 129 -10.11 -0.29 -2.69
CA VAL A 129 -9.73 -0.35 -1.27
C VAL A 129 -10.19 0.92 -0.56
N PHE A 130 -9.92 2.09 -1.13
CA PHE A 130 -10.36 3.37 -0.57
C PHE A 130 -11.89 3.42 -0.43
N TRP A 131 -12.62 3.02 -1.47
CA TRP A 131 -14.07 2.99 -1.44
C TRP A 131 -14.59 2.02 -0.38
N SER A 132 -14.03 0.80 -0.32
CA SER A 132 -14.42 -0.24 0.63
C SER A 132 -14.21 0.22 2.07
N VAL A 133 -13.03 0.75 2.41
CA VAL A 133 -12.72 1.23 3.77
C VAL A 133 -13.68 2.35 4.21
N ARG A 134 -14.03 3.26 3.30
CA ARG A 134 -14.91 4.40 3.62
C ARG A 134 -16.37 3.98 3.80
N HIS A 135 -16.88 3.05 2.99
CA HIS A 135 -18.30 2.67 3.00
C HIS A 135 -18.59 1.36 3.76
N TRP A 136 -17.57 0.64 4.25
CA TRP A 136 -17.73 -0.62 5.00
C TRP A 136 -18.69 -0.49 6.20
N ARG A 137 -18.70 0.67 6.87
CA ARG A 137 -19.58 0.92 8.02
C ARG A 137 -21.07 1.00 7.65
N GLU A 138 -21.38 1.40 6.42
CA GLU A 138 -22.75 1.46 5.93
C GLU A 138 -23.31 0.04 5.77
N TYR A 139 -22.53 -0.87 5.19
CA TYR A 139 -22.91 -2.29 5.05
C TYR A 139 -22.96 -3.04 6.39
N ALA A 140 -22.03 -2.77 7.30
CA ALA A 140 -22.02 -3.41 8.63
C ALA A 140 -23.26 -3.08 9.47
N THR A 141 -23.98 -2.00 9.15
CA THR A 141 -25.20 -1.59 9.85
C THR A 141 -26.46 -2.27 9.30
N TYR A 142 -26.45 -2.73 8.04
CA TYR A 142 -27.58 -3.42 7.40
C TYR A 142 -27.60 -4.95 7.60
N VAL A 143 -26.52 -5.54 8.14
CA VAL A 143 -26.41 -6.99 8.41
C VAL A 143 -26.69 -7.31 9.90
N ARG A 144 -27.62 -6.57 10.51
CA ARG A 144 -28.21 -6.90 11.82
C ARG A 144 -29.71 -7.07 11.67
#